data_AF-A0A7C4LKP1-F1
#
_entry.id   AF-A0A7C4LKP1-F1
#
_cell.length_a   1.000
_cell.length_b   1.000
_cell.length_c   1.000
_cell.angle_alpha   90.00
_cell.angle_beta   90.00
_cell.angle_gamma   90.00
#
_symmetry.space_group_name_H-M   'P 1'
#
loop_
_entity.id
_entity.type
_entity.pdbx_description
1 polymer ?
#
loop_
_entity_poly.entity_id
_entity_poly.type
_entity_poly.pdbx_seq_one_letter_code
_entity_poly.pdbx_strand_id
1 'polypeptide(L)'
;VEYYRKRLYKLEDIGWDPAPSEASEEAVTSKILKAFEKSMEWDIKIPIGVFYVNPYVPTYEERIAEGNPSYKASYPAKQSIDKEGKPIIDLDSFKKLFQDYIVRAKTT
;
A
#
# COMPACT_ATOMS: atom_id res chain seq x y z
N VAL A 1 23.35 -1.69 -27.44
CA VAL A 1 22.37 -0.58 -27.57
C VAL A 1 21.42 -0.78 -28.76
N GLU A 2 21.94 -1.12 -29.95
CA GLU A 2 21.12 -1.37 -31.16
C GLU A 2 20.04 -2.46 -30.98
N TYR A 3 20.35 -3.49 -30.17
CA TYR A 3 19.42 -4.59 -29.86
C TYR A 3 18.08 -4.10 -29.32
N TYR A 4 18.10 -3.26 -28.27
CA TYR A 4 16.90 -2.74 -27.61
C TYR A 4 16.19 -1.68 -28.46
N ARG A 5 16.93 -0.75 -29.08
CA ARG A 5 16.32 0.33 -29.89
C ARG A 5 15.37 -0.16 -30.98
N LYS A 6 15.64 -1.34 -31.56
CA LYS A 6 14.81 -1.94 -32.63
C LYS A 6 13.58 -2.70 -32.13
N ARG A 7 13.54 -3.03 -30.83
CA ARG A 7 12.57 -3.98 -30.26
C ARG A 7 11.65 -3.34 -29.24
N LEU A 8 12.12 -2.29 -28.56
CA LEU A 8 11.32 -1.59 -27.57
C LEU A 8 10.13 -0.90 -28.24
N TYR A 9 8.94 -1.11 -27.67
CA TYR A 9 7.77 -0.32 -27.99
C TYR A 9 7.05 0.04 -26.71
N LYS A 10 6.43 1.21 -26.71
CA LYS A 10 5.67 1.72 -25.57
C LYS A 10 4.25 1.18 -25.60
N LEU A 11 3.77 0.72 -24.46
CA LEU A 11 2.39 0.29 -24.32
C LEU A 11 1.41 1.47 -24.53
N GLU A 12 1.78 2.68 -24.10
CA GLU A 12 0.97 3.89 -24.32
C GLU A 12 0.77 4.22 -25.82
N ASP A 13 1.76 3.95 -26.67
CA ASP A 13 1.70 4.25 -28.10
C ASP A 13 0.68 3.36 -28.85
N ILE A 14 0.30 2.22 -28.26
CA ILE A 14 -0.72 1.31 -28.81
C ILE A 14 -2.09 1.46 -28.13
N GLY A 15 -2.27 2.50 -27.30
CA GLY A 15 -3.53 2.75 -26.58
C GLY A 15 -3.79 1.76 -25.44
N TRP A 16 -2.74 1.19 -24.85
CA TRP A 16 -2.89 0.32 -23.68
C TRP A 16 -3.37 1.09 -22.45
N ASP A 17 -4.51 0.68 -21.90
CA ASP A 17 -4.96 1.13 -20.58
C ASP A 17 -4.53 0.10 -19.51
N PRO A 18 -3.63 0.47 -18.58
CA PRO A 18 -3.15 -0.44 -17.53
C PRO A 18 -4.15 -0.70 -16.41
N ALA A 19 -5.22 0.10 -16.29
CA ALA A 19 -6.20 -0.05 -15.23
C ALA A 19 -7.32 -1.04 -15.63
N PRO A 20 -7.87 -1.82 -14.67
CA PRO A 20 -9.13 -2.50 -14.88
C PRO A 20 -10.26 -1.46 -15.05
N SER A 21 -11.27 -1.79 -15.83
CA SER A 21 -12.38 -0.86 -16.13
C SER A 21 -13.28 -0.58 -14.93
N GLU A 22 -13.29 -1.49 -13.95
CA GLU A 22 -14.10 -1.42 -12.74
C GLU A 22 -13.47 -2.26 -11.62
N ALA A 23 -14.02 -2.13 -10.41
CA ALA A 23 -13.53 -2.81 -9.20
C ALA A 23 -13.95 -4.29 -9.11
N SER A 24 -14.68 -4.83 -10.10
CA SER A 24 -15.13 -6.22 -10.08
C SER A 24 -13.95 -7.18 -10.18
N GLU A 25 -14.05 -8.32 -9.50
CA GLU A 25 -13.01 -9.36 -9.52
C GLU A 25 -12.73 -9.86 -10.94
N GLU A 26 -13.76 -9.96 -11.78
CA GLU A 26 -13.65 -10.34 -13.18
C GLU A 26 -12.83 -9.33 -13.98
N ALA A 27 -13.14 -8.03 -13.89
CA ALA A 27 -12.41 -6.99 -14.60
C ALA A 27 -10.95 -6.89 -14.14
N VAL A 28 -10.71 -7.01 -12.83
CA VAL A 28 -9.38 -7.04 -12.22
C VAL A 28 -8.57 -8.23 -12.73
N THR A 29 -9.12 -9.44 -12.65
CA THR A 29 -8.45 -10.67 -13.08
C THR A 29 -8.16 -10.65 -14.57
N SER A 30 -9.13 -10.25 -15.39
CA SER A 30 -8.97 -10.10 -16.84
C SER A 30 -7.85 -9.15 -17.19
N LYS A 31 -7.74 -8.00 -16.50
CA LYS A 31 -6.66 -7.04 -16.73
C LYS A 31 -5.29 -7.59 -16.32
N ILE A 32 -5.20 -8.29 -15.19
CA ILE A 32 -3.95 -8.94 -14.73
C ILE A 32 -3.46 -9.95 -15.77
N LEU A 33 -4.34 -10.81 -16.28
CA LEU A 33 -3.97 -11.83 -17.27
C LEU A 33 -3.43 -11.19 -18.56
N LYS A 34 -4.10 -10.15 -19.09
CA LYS A 34 -3.62 -9.43 -20.28
C LYS A 34 -2.27 -8.74 -20.02
N ALA A 35 -2.08 -8.15 -18.85
CA ALA A 35 -0.80 -7.54 -18.46
C ALA A 35 0.31 -8.60 -18.37
N PHE A 36 -0.02 -9.79 -17.85
CA PHE A 36 0.90 -10.92 -17.79
C PHE A 36 1.30 -11.41 -19.18
N GLU A 37 0.35 -11.58 -20.10
CA GLU A 37 0.63 -11.91 -21.51
C GLU A 37 1.58 -10.89 -22.15
N LYS A 38 1.35 -9.59 -21.93
CA LYS A 38 2.28 -8.54 -22.39
C LYS A 38 3.67 -8.68 -21.77
N SER A 39 3.76 -9.01 -20.48
CA SER A 39 5.06 -9.16 -19.81
C SER A 39 5.90 -10.33 -20.33
N MET A 40 5.25 -11.31 -20.97
CA MET A 40 5.91 -12.46 -21.60
C MET A 40 6.42 -12.16 -23.01
N GLU A 41 6.07 -11.02 -23.62
CA GLU A 41 6.59 -10.65 -24.93
C GLU A 41 8.11 -10.38 -24.85
N TRP A 42 8.87 -11.21 -25.56
CA TRP A 42 10.31 -11.11 -25.64
C TRP A 42 10.79 -11.36 -27.09
N ASP A 43 12.08 -11.14 -27.34
CA ASP A 43 12.79 -11.35 -28.61
C ASP A 43 12.47 -10.40 -29.78
N ILE A 44 11.23 -10.39 -30.29
CA ILE A 44 10.87 -9.62 -31.50
C ILE A 44 10.44 -8.21 -31.13
N LYS A 45 9.63 -8.09 -30.08
CA LYS A 45 9.16 -6.83 -29.51
C LYS A 45 9.24 -6.95 -28.00
N ILE A 46 9.66 -5.86 -27.36
CA ILE A 46 9.82 -5.79 -25.91
C ILE A 46 8.95 -4.62 -25.45
N PRO A 47 7.79 -4.89 -24.81
CA PRO A 47 6.95 -3.83 -24.28
C PRO A 47 7.64 -3.12 -23.12
N ILE A 48 7.47 -1.81 -23.08
CA ILE A 48 7.83 -0.96 -21.94
C ILE A 48 6.67 -0.04 -21.58
N GLY A 49 6.68 0.45 -20.35
CA GLY A 49 5.64 1.31 -19.81
C GLY A 49 4.93 0.66 -18.63
N VAL A 50 3.70 1.11 -18.38
CA VAL A 50 2.89 0.60 -17.27
C VAL A 50 2.05 -0.57 -17.76
N PHE A 51 2.29 -1.76 -17.22
CA PHE A 51 1.56 -2.96 -17.58
C PHE A 51 0.24 -3.06 -16.84
N TYR A 52 0.24 -2.72 -15.55
CA TYR A 52 -0.91 -2.89 -14.68
C TYR A 52 -0.92 -1.88 -13.53
N VAL A 53 -2.10 -1.34 -13.21
CA VAL A 53 -2.36 -0.57 -11.98
C VAL A 53 -3.75 -0.92 -11.47
N ASN A 54 -3.87 -1.25 -10.19
CA ASN A 54 -5.19 -1.42 -9.56
C ASN A 54 -5.52 -0.21 -8.67
N PRO A 55 -6.43 0.70 -9.10
CA PRO A 55 -6.79 1.87 -8.30
C PRO A 55 -7.83 1.56 -7.22
N TYR A 56 -8.38 0.35 -7.17
CA TYR A 56 -9.50 -0.01 -6.29
C TYR A 56 -9.08 -0.65 -4.98
N VAL A 57 -7.80 -0.98 -4.83
CA VAL A 57 -7.27 -1.58 -3.60
C VAL A 57 -6.75 -0.48 -2.69
N PRO A 58 -7.26 -0.34 -1.46
CA PRO A 58 -6.76 0.65 -0.54
C PRO A 58 -5.29 0.38 -0.20
N THR A 59 -4.54 1.45 -0.08
CA THR A 59 -3.16 1.42 0.42
C THR A 59 -3.12 0.90 1.86
N TYR A 60 -1.94 0.50 2.33
CA TYR A 60 -1.82 0.00 3.70
C TYR A 60 -2.11 1.10 4.73
N GLU A 61 -1.71 2.33 4.42
CA GLU A 61 -1.93 3.53 5.21
C GLU A 61 -3.43 3.89 5.32
N GLU A 62 -4.19 3.67 4.25
CA GLU A 62 -5.66 3.82 4.27
C GLU A 62 -6.31 2.79 5.18
N ARG A 63 -5.88 1.53 5.11
CA ARG A 63 -6.37 0.47 6.01
C ARG A 63 -6.03 0.75 7.48
N ILE A 64 -4.84 1.29 7.78
CA ILE A 64 -4.51 1.73 9.16
C ILE A 64 -5.43 2.88 9.59
N ALA A 65 -5.73 3.81 8.68
CA ALA A 65 -6.59 4.94 8.99
C ALA A 65 -8.05 4.55 9.31
N GLU A 66 -8.52 3.39 8.85
CA GLU A 66 -9.84 2.84 9.23
C GLU A 66 -9.92 2.53 10.74
N GLY A 67 -8.83 1.98 11.32
CA GLY A 67 -8.74 1.70 12.76
C GLY A 67 -8.19 2.86 13.60
N ASN A 68 -7.44 3.77 12.98
CA ASN A 68 -6.90 4.97 13.60
C ASN A 68 -7.09 6.18 12.68
N PRO A 69 -8.24 6.87 12.75
CA PRO A 69 -8.55 8.01 11.88
C PRO A 69 -7.51 9.13 11.90
N SER A 70 -6.74 9.26 13.00
CA SER A 70 -5.71 10.27 13.15
C SER A 70 -4.40 9.93 12.43
N TYR A 71 -4.22 8.69 11.94
CA TYR A 71 -2.94 8.18 11.44
C TYR A 71 -2.34 9.02 10.32
N LYS A 72 -3.15 9.48 9.34
CA LYS A 72 -2.65 10.33 8.25
C LYS A 72 -2.20 11.72 8.72
N ALA A 73 -2.84 12.28 9.74
CA ALA A 73 -2.54 13.61 10.27
C ALA A 73 -1.41 13.61 11.32
N SER A 74 -1.32 12.51 12.09
CA SER A 74 -0.45 12.33 13.25
C SER A 74 0.15 10.92 13.25
N TYR A 75 0.89 10.59 12.19
CA TYR A 75 1.60 9.31 12.10
C TYR A 75 2.70 9.21 13.17
N PRO A 76 3.17 7.99 13.53
CA PRO A 76 4.06 7.79 14.68
C PRO A 76 5.29 8.70 14.72
N ALA A 77 5.95 8.91 13.58
CA ALA A 77 7.14 9.77 13.49
C ALA A 77 6.86 11.27 13.71
N LYS A 78 5.60 11.72 13.59
CA LYS A 78 5.18 13.11 13.85
C LYS A 78 4.68 13.31 15.28
N GLN A 79 4.42 12.23 16.01
CA GLN A 79 3.93 12.32 17.39
C GLN A 79 5.08 12.72 18.31
N SER A 80 4.82 13.67 19.21
CA SER A 80 5.71 13.92 20.34
C SER A 80 5.61 12.72 21.29
N ILE A 81 6.74 12.18 21.73
CA ILE A 81 6.79 11.05 22.68
C ILE A 81 7.22 11.50 24.09
N ASP A 82 7.87 12.65 24.18
CA ASP A 82 8.25 13.28 25.44
C ASP A 82 7.83 14.76 25.49
N LYS A 83 7.81 15.29 26.71
CA LYS A 83 7.78 16.72 27.01
C LYS A 83 8.80 16.97 28.12
N GLU A 84 9.78 17.82 27.85
CA GLU A 84 10.86 18.13 28.81
C GLU A 84 11.61 16.88 29.29
N GLY A 85 11.83 15.90 28.40
CA GLY A 85 12.54 14.65 28.72
C GLY A 85 11.72 13.64 29.52
N LYS A 86 10.43 13.92 29.79
CA LYS A 86 9.50 12.98 30.43
C LYS A 86 8.54 12.39 29.40
N PRO A 87 8.24 11.08 29.44
CA PRO A 87 7.26 10.47 28.54
C PRO A 87 5.89 11.17 28.62
N ILE A 88 5.25 11.39 27.48
CA ILE A 88 3.88 11.95 27.44
C ILE A 88 2.86 10.97 28.03
N ILE A 89 3.07 9.66 27.82
CA ILE A 89 2.33 8.61 28.50
C ILE A 89 3.28 7.90 29.47
N ASP A 90 3.14 8.23 30.76
CA ASP A 90 3.85 7.56 31.85
C ASP A 90 3.07 6.35 32.39
N LEU A 91 3.63 5.67 33.39
CA LEU A 91 3.03 4.45 33.96
C LEU A 91 1.67 4.70 34.60
N ASP A 92 1.48 5.86 35.24
CA ASP A 92 0.22 6.19 35.91
C ASP A 92 -0.87 6.52 34.88
N SER A 93 -0.52 7.27 33.84
CA SER A 93 -1.38 7.54 32.68
C SER A 93 -1.74 6.25 31.96
N PHE A 94 -0.77 5.35 31.73
CA PHE A 94 -1.01 4.03 31.16
C PHE A 94 -2.00 3.23 32.02
N LYS A 95 -1.76 3.11 33.33
CA LYS A 95 -2.66 2.36 34.23
C LYS A 95 -4.08 2.89 34.20
N LYS A 96 -4.24 4.21 34.12
CA LYS A 96 -5.55 4.87 34.01
C LYS A 96 -6.22 4.61 32.67
N LEU A 97 -5.49 4.76 31.55
CA LEU A 97 -6.02 4.55 30.20
C LEU A 97 -6.47 3.11 29.96
N PHE A 98 -5.74 2.15 30.52
CA PHE A 98 -5.99 0.72 30.34
C PHE A 98 -6.63 0.06 31.56
N GLN A 99 -7.20 0.83 32.49
CA GLN A 99 -7.67 0.32 33.79
C GLN A 99 -8.63 -0.88 33.67
N ASP A 100 -9.49 -0.87 32.65
CA ASP A 100 -10.51 -1.90 32.41
C ASP A 100 -9.91 -3.22 31.87
N TYR A 101 -8.66 -3.17 31.42
CA TYR A 101 -7.92 -4.30 30.86
C TYR A 101 -6.84 -4.86 31.81
N ILE A 102 -6.64 -4.25 32.99
CA ILE A 102 -5.63 -4.68 33.95
C ILE A 102 -6.17 -5.82 34.82
N VAL A 103 -5.62 -7.03 34.61
CA VAL A 103 -5.91 -8.19 35.45
C VAL A 103 -4.98 -8.21 36.67
N ARG A 104 -5.55 -8.24 37.88
CA ARG A 104 -4.76 -8.40 39.12
C ARG A 104 -4.45 -9.87 39.35
N ALA A 105 -3.20 -10.27 39.17
CA ALA A 105 -2.73 -11.59 39.59
C ALA A 105 -2.64 -11.66 41.12
N LYS A 106 -3.13 -12.73 41.74
CA LYS A 106 -2.85 -13.03 43.15
C LYS A 106 -1.43 -13.56 43.25
N THR A 107 -0.54 -12.80 43.89
CA THR A 107 0.78 -13.29 44.28
C THR A 107 0.60 -14.29 45.42
N THR A 108 1.07 -15.54 45.25
CA THR A 108 1.11 -16.58 46.28
C THR A 108 2.18 -16.27 47.32
#